data_AF-A0A8C9I773-F1
#
_entry.id   AF-A0A8C9I773-F1
#
_cell.length_a   1.000
_cell.length_b   1.000
_cell.length_c   1.000
_cell.angle_alpha   90.00
_cell.angle_beta   90.00
_cell.angle_gamma   90.00
#
_symmetry.space_group_name_H-M   'P 1'
#
loop_
_entity.id
_entity.type
_entity.pdbx_description
1 polymer ?
#
loop_
_entity_poly.entity_id
_entity_poly.type
_entity_poly.pdbx_seq_one_letter_code
_entity_poly.pdbx_strand_id
1 'polypeptide(L)'
;MALPTPVEGALPAEARGRGRRRRLVWTPSQREALRACFERNPYPGFATREELAQAIGMPEPRIQIWFQNERSRQLSQHRRESRPWPGQRGPQEGRRKRTAVTRSQTALLLRAFQQDRFPGIATREELARETGLPESRIQIWFQNRRARHPGQGGGAPAHA
;
A
#
# COMPACT_ATOMS: atom_id res chain seq x y z
N MET A 1 6.50 32.74 41.32
CA MET A 1 6.06 32.83 39.92
C MET A 1 6.53 31.56 39.20
N ALA A 2 5.68 30.53 39.14
CA ALA A 2 6.01 29.26 38.50
C ALA A 2 5.65 29.32 37.00
N LEU A 3 6.61 29.03 36.13
CA LEU A 3 6.41 28.92 34.69
C LEU A 3 5.79 27.55 34.37
N PRO A 4 4.82 27.45 33.46
CA PRO A 4 4.24 26.16 33.06
C PRO A 4 5.19 25.40 32.13
N THR A 5 5.40 24.13 32.43
CA THR A 5 6.07 23.14 31.57
C THR A 5 5.26 22.90 30.29
N PRO A 6 5.86 22.90 29.08
CA PRO A 6 5.16 22.45 27.89
C PRO A 6 5.09 20.92 27.87
N VAL A 7 3.86 20.41 27.79
CA VAL A 7 3.55 19.01 27.44
C VAL A 7 3.98 18.77 25.99
N GLU A 8 5.17 18.23 25.81
CA GLU A 8 5.76 17.92 24.51
C GLU A 8 5.18 16.59 23.96
N GLY A 9 3.96 16.68 23.43
CA GLY A 9 3.26 15.57 22.75
C GLY A 9 2.47 16.01 21.52
N ALA A 10 2.66 17.24 21.05
CA ALA A 10 2.06 17.75 19.83
C ALA A 10 3.12 17.77 18.73
N LEU A 11 3.03 16.81 17.81
CA LEU A 11 3.88 16.73 16.63
C LEU A 11 3.79 18.04 15.82
N PRO A 12 4.92 18.63 15.41
CA PRO A 12 4.94 19.83 14.56
C PRO A 12 4.17 19.57 13.27
N ALA A 13 3.26 20.49 12.93
CA ALA A 13 2.37 20.40 11.77
C ALA A 13 3.11 20.40 10.41
N GLU A 14 4.41 20.71 10.41
CA GLU A 14 5.19 21.01 9.21
C GLU A 14 5.82 19.76 8.54
N ALA A 15 5.79 18.59 9.19
CA ALA A 15 6.28 17.34 8.60
C ALA A 15 5.25 16.60 7.72
N ARG A 16 4.07 17.19 7.48
CA ARG A 16 2.95 16.58 6.71
C ARG A 16 3.09 16.77 5.20
N GLY A 17 4.30 16.60 4.67
CA GLY A 17 4.47 16.47 3.23
C GLY A 17 3.55 15.37 2.72
N ARG A 18 2.59 15.73 1.85
CA ARG A 18 1.72 14.80 1.09
C ARG A 18 2.56 14.03 0.05
N GLY A 19 3.72 13.53 0.46
CA GLY A 19 4.67 12.83 -0.37
C GLY A 19 4.15 11.45 -0.70
N ARG A 20 4.05 11.14 -1.99
CA ARG A 20 3.96 9.76 -2.46
C ARG A 20 5.34 9.11 -2.29
N ARG A 21 5.37 7.79 -2.04
CA ARG A 21 6.63 7.04 -1.99
C ARG A 21 7.40 7.26 -3.29
N ARG A 22 8.71 7.52 -3.19
CA ARG A 22 9.60 7.72 -4.35
C ARG A 22 9.38 6.61 -5.38
N ARG A 23 9.24 7.01 -6.65
CA ARG A 23 9.11 6.07 -7.78
C ARG A 23 10.43 5.34 -7.94
N LEU A 24 10.35 4.02 -8.02
CA LEU A 24 11.50 3.15 -8.25
C LEU A 24 11.63 2.87 -9.75
N VAL A 25 12.88 2.82 -10.23
CA VAL A 25 13.22 2.45 -11.61
C VAL A 25 13.76 1.04 -11.60
N TRP A 26 13.13 0.15 -12.36
CA TRP A 26 13.53 -1.25 -12.45
C TRP A 26 14.75 -1.40 -13.36
N THR A 27 15.76 -2.16 -12.94
CA THR A 27 16.89 -2.51 -13.80
C THR A 27 16.44 -3.41 -14.95
N PRO A 28 17.23 -3.55 -16.04
CA PRO A 28 16.95 -4.52 -17.10
C PRO A 28 16.76 -5.95 -16.56
N SER A 29 17.69 -6.42 -15.72
CA SER A 29 17.64 -7.76 -15.11
C SER A 29 16.39 -7.97 -14.23
N GLN A 30 16.01 -6.97 -13.44
CA GLN A 30 14.79 -7.02 -12.63
C GLN A 30 13.53 -7.13 -13.51
N ARG A 31 13.46 -6.39 -14.61
CA ARG A 31 12.33 -6.44 -15.55
C ARG A 31 12.23 -7.79 -16.25
N GLU A 32 13.36 -8.36 -16.63
CA GLU A 32 13.43 -9.68 -17.25
C GLU A 32 12.93 -10.76 -16.30
N ALA A 33 13.41 -10.77 -15.05
CA ALA A 33 12.95 -11.71 -14.02
C ALA A 33 11.43 -11.59 -13.76
N LEU A 34 10.90 -10.36 -13.70
CA LEU A 34 9.46 -10.12 -13.55
C LEU A 34 8.66 -10.64 -14.75
N ARG A 35 9.14 -10.41 -15.98
CA ARG A 35 8.48 -10.90 -17.21
C ARG A 35 8.49 -12.43 -17.26
N ALA A 36 9.64 -13.06 -17.01
CA ALA A 36 9.77 -14.51 -17.01
C ALA A 36 8.84 -15.16 -15.98
N CYS A 37 8.71 -14.57 -14.78
CA CYS A 37 7.74 -15.03 -13.79
C CYS A 37 6.29 -14.83 -14.24
N PHE A 38 5.98 -13.71 -14.89
CA PHE A 38 4.63 -13.41 -15.38
C PHE A 38 4.17 -14.36 -16.49
N GLU A 39 5.06 -14.71 -17.42
CA GLU A 39 4.79 -15.66 -18.50
C GLU A 39 4.45 -17.05 -17.96
N ARG A 40 5.13 -17.48 -16.88
CA ARG A 40 4.85 -18.74 -16.19
C ARG A 40 3.52 -18.69 -15.45
N ASN A 41 3.30 -17.65 -14.65
CA ASN A 41 2.07 -17.47 -13.89
C ASN A 41 1.75 -15.96 -13.73
N PRO A 42 0.69 -15.43 -14.40
CA PRO A 42 0.25 -14.05 -14.23
C PRO A 42 -0.35 -13.75 -12.84
N TYR A 43 -0.68 -14.78 -12.06
CA TYR A 43 -1.34 -14.72 -10.75
C TYR A 43 -0.51 -15.41 -9.66
N PRO A 44 0.74 -14.96 -9.41
CA PRO A 44 1.55 -15.55 -8.35
C PRO A 44 0.95 -15.23 -6.97
N GLY A 45 0.95 -16.23 -6.11
CA GLY A 45 0.62 -16.17 -4.70
C GLY A 45 1.69 -15.44 -3.90
N PHE A 46 1.54 -15.46 -2.58
CA PHE A 46 2.47 -14.73 -1.71
C PHE A 46 3.89 -15.31 -1.72
N ALA A 47 4.04 -16.63 -1.59
CA ALA A 47 5.35 -17.30 -1.53
C ALA A 47 6.19 -17.02 -2.79
N THR A 48 5.61 -17.26 -3.98
CA THR A 48 6.27 -16.98 -5.27
C THR A 48 6.71 -15.53 -5.42
N ARG A 49 5.90 -14.57 -4.95
CA ARG A 49 6.29 -13.15 -4.97
C ARG A 49 7.37 -12.80 -3.94
N GLU A 50 7.38 -13.48 -2.80
CA GLU A 50 8.39 -13.31 -1.75
C GLU A 50 9.75 -13.88 -2.19
N GLU A 51 9.76 -15.04 -2.82
CA GLU A 51 10.97 -15.63 -3.43
C GLU A 51 11.53 -14.71 -4.53
N LEU A 52 10.67 -14.22 -5.43
CA LEU A 52 11.09 -13.28 -6.47
C LEU A 52 11.63 -11.96 -5.88
N ALA A 53 11.01 -11.48 -4.79
CA ALA A 53 11.44 -10.30 -4.05
C ALA A 53 12.85 -10.45 -3.50
N GLN A 54 13.15 -11.60 -2.89
CA GLN A 54 14.47 -11.93 -2.40
C GLN A 54 15.48 -12.04 -3.56
N ALA A 55 15.13 -12.74 -4.63
CA ALA A 55 16.01 -12.95 -5.78
C ALA A 55 16.45 -11.66 -6.48
N ILE A 56 15.54 -10.68 -6.61
CA ILE A 56 15.82 -9.43 -7.35
C ILE A 56 16.13 -8.23 -6.44
N GLY A 57 16.22 -8.45 -5.12
CA GLY A 57 16.54 -7.42 -4.12
C GLY A 57 15.47 -6.35 -3.96
N MET A 58 14.19 -6.73 -4.02
CA MET A 58 13.07 -5.79 -4.06
C MET A 58 12.00 -6.13 -3.02
N PRO A 59 11.30 -5.13 -2.43
CA PRO A 59 10.21 -5.43 -1.50
C PRO A 59 9.04 -6.14 -2.20
N GLU A 60 8.52 -7.23 -1.61
CA GLU A 60 7.33 -7.96 -2.13
C GLU A 60 6.14 -7.04 -2.49
N PRO A 61 5.82 -5.98 -1.72
CA PRO A 61 4.75 -5.06 -2.10
C PRO A 61 4.97 -4.36 -3.45
N ARG A 62 6.23 -4.13 -3.87
CA ARG A 62 6.55 -3.57 -5.20
C ARG A 62 6.28 -4.57 -6.31
N ILE A 63 6.62 -5.83 -6.08
CA ILE A 63 6.33 -6.93 -7.02
C ILE A 63 4.82 -7.12 -7.13
N GLN A 64 4.09 -7.12 -6.01
CA GLN A 64 2.63 -7.22 -6.03
C GLN A 64 1.99 -6.11 -6.90
N ILE A 65 2.42 -4.85 -6.72
CA ILE A 65 1.94 -3.72 -7.53
C ILE A 65 2.33 -3.87 -8.99
N TRP A 66 3.55 -4.34 -9.28
CA TRP A 66 3.98 -4.59 -10.66
C TRP A 66 3.07 -5.62 -11.34
N PHE A 67 2.81 -6.77 -10.71
CA PHE A 67 1.93 -7.81 -11.25
C PHE A 67 0.49 -7.31 -11.44
N GLN A 68 -0.01 -6.46 -10.53
CA GLN A 68 -1.32 -5.82 -10.70
C GLN A 68 -1.35 -4.92 -11.93
N ASN A 69 -0.36 -4.02 -12.08
CA ASN A 69 -0.27 -3.11 -13.20
C ASN A 69 -0.04 -3.83 -14.53
N GLU A 70 0.75 -4.90 -14.52
CA GLU A 70 1.04 -5.74 -15.68
C GLU A 70 -0.22 -6.41 -16.20
N ARG A 71 -1.01 -7.04 -15.32
CA ARG A 71 -2.31 -7.61 -15.69
C ARG A 71 -3.28 -6.54 -16.20
N SER A 72 -3.35 -5.36 -15.56
CA SER A 72 -4.19 -4.26 -16.05
C SER A 72 -3.78 -3.80 -17.45
N ARG A 73 -2.48 -3.74 -17.74
CA ARG A 73 -1.97 -3.37 -19.06
C ARG A 73 -2.34 -4.42 -20.10
N GLN A 74 -2.05 -5.69 -19.85
CA GLN A 74 -2.37 -6.71 -20.84
C GLN A 74 -3.89 -6.91 -21.01
N LEU A 75 -4.70 -6.79 -19.96
CA LEU A 75 -6.16 -6.83 -20.10
C LEU A 75 -6.67 -5.69 -20.99
N SER A 76 -6.09 -4.49 -20.86
CA SER A 76 -6.41 -3.36 -21.72
C SER A 76 -5.99 -3.63 -23.18
N GLN A 77 -4.84 -4.26 -23.38
CA GLN A 77 -4.37 -4.66 -24.71
C GLN A 77 -5.27 -5.72 -25.34
N HIS A 78 -5.58 -6.81 -24.62
CA HIS A 78 -6.50 -7.86 -25.06
C HIS A 78 -7.87 -7.29 -25.42
N ARG A 79 -8.40 -6.36 -24.61
CA ARG A 79 -9.67 -5.68 -24.92
C ARG A 79 -9.58 -4.85 -26.20
N ARG A 80 -8.46 -4.19 -26.47
CA ARG A 80 -8.23 -3.42 -27.70
C ARG A 80 -8.10 -4.34 -28.93
N GLU A 81 -7.49 -5.50 -28.75
CA GLU A 81 -7.28 -6.50 -29.80
C GLU A 81 -8.46 -7.47 -29.95
N SER A 82 -9.55 -7.28 -29.20
CA SER A 82 -10.69 -8.21 -29.11
C SER A 82 -10.30 -9.66 -28.83
N ARG A 83 -9.20 -9.87 -28.09
CA ARG A 83 -8.68 -11.19 -27.72
C ARG A 83 -9.15 -11.59 -26.32
N PRO A 84 -9.54 -12.85 -26.09
CA PRO A 84 -9.92 -13.32 -24.77
C PRO A 84 -8.71 -13.30 -23.83
N TRP A 85 -8.92 -12.92 -22.57
CA TRP A 85 -7.87 -12.95 -21.56
C TRP A 85 -7.55 -14.41 -21.20
N PRO A 86 -6.29 -14.87 -21.33
CA PRO A 86 -5.91 -16.18 -20.83
C PRO A 86 -6.02 -16.09 -19.31
N GLY A 87 -7.07 -16.69 -18.76
CA GLY A 87 -7.31 -16.70 -17.31
C GLY A 87 -6.16 -17.34 -16.53
N GLN A 88 -6.37 -17.55 -15.24
CA GLN A 88 -5.37 -18.17 -14.38
C GLN A 88 -4.96 -19.55 -14.95
N ARG A 89 -3.67 -19.73 -15.23
CA ARG A 89 -3.09 -21.01 -15.65
C ARG A 89 -2.60 -21.74 -14.39
N GLY A 90 -3.15 -22.93 -14.12
CA GLY A 90 -2.72 -23.79 -13.02
C GLY A 90 -3.43 -23.56 -11.67
N PRO A 91 -3.05 -24.34 -10.64
CA PRO A 91 -3.64 -24.29 -9.32
C PRO A 91 -3.56 -22.90 -8.69
N GLN A 92 -4.59 -22.52 -7.93
CA GLN A 92 -4.59 -21.22 -7.26
C GLN A 92 -3.56 -21.20 -6.12
N GLU A 93 -2.51 -20.41 -6.29
CA GLU A 93 -1.50 -20.23 -5.26
C GLU A 93 -2.08 -19.51 -4.03
N GLY A 94 -1.47 -19.78 -2.86
CA GLY A 94 -1.90 -19.25 -1.57
C GLY A 94 -1.84 -17.72 -1.49
N ARG A 95 -2.91 -17.12 -0.96
CA ARG A 95 -2.93 -15.69 -0.61
C ARG A 95 -2.05 -15.44 0.63
N ARG A 96 -1.56 -14.21 0.78
CA ARG A 96 -0.84 -13.81 1.99
C ARG A 96 -1.74 -14.00 3.21
N LYS A 97 -1.19 -14.60 4.27
CA LYS A 97 -1.88 -14.77 5.56
C LYS A 97 -2.41 -13.42 6.06
N ARG A 98 -3.62 -13.45 6.63
CA ARG A 98 -4.26 -12.25 7.16
C ARG A 98 -3.46 -11.72 8.34
N THR A 99 -3.15 -10.42 8.32
CA THR A 99 -2.52 -9.76 9.45
C THR A 99 -3.56 -9.54 10.53
N ALA A 100 -3.32 -10.09 11.72
CA ALA A 100 -4.10 -9.77 12.91
C ALA A 100 -3.74 -8.35 13.37
N VAL A 101 -4.74 -7.50 13.55
CA VAL A 101 -4.57 -6.13 14.07
C VAL A 101 -5.19 -6.09 15.44
N THR A 102 -4.41 -5.74 16.46
CA THR A 102 -4.86 -5.68 17.84
C THR A 102 -5.79 -4.49 18.08
N ARG A 103 -6.49 -4.48 19.23
CA ARG A 103 -7.36 -3.37 19.62
C ARG A 103 -6.56 -2.07 19.80
N SER A 104 -5.38 -2.13 20.42
CA SER A 104 -4.50 -0.98 20.61
C SER A 104 -3.99 -0.42 19.28
N GLN A 105 -3.53 -1.28 18.36
CA GLN A 105 -3.14 -0.88 17.00
C GLN A 105 -4.31 -0.22 16.26
N THR A 106 -5.52 -0.79 16.39
CA THR A 106 -6.73 -0.22 15.75
C THR A 106 -7.06 1.16 16.32
N ALA A 107 -7.00 1.36 17.64
CA ALA A 107 -7.26 2.66 18.27
C ALA A 107 -6.30 3.74 17.76
N LEU A 108 -5.01 3.40 17.63
CA LEU A 108 -3.98 4.28 17.09
C LEU A 108 -4.27 4.67 15.64
N LEU A 109 -4.56 3.69 14.78
CA LEU A 109 -4.90 3.93 13.38
C LEU A 109 -6.19 4.76 13.22
N LEU A 110 -7.19 4.55 14.08
CA LEU A 110 -8.42 5.35 14.10
C LEU A 110 -8.14 6.81 14.50
N ARG A 111 -7.32 7.05 15.52
CA ARG A 111 -6.89 8.40 15.91
C ARG A 111 -6.16 9.10 14.77
N ALA A 112 -5.26 8.41 14.09
CA ALA A 112 -4.56 8.96 12.93
C ALA A 112 -5.52 9.24 11.76
N PHE A 113 -6.49 8.37 11.51
CA PHE A 113 -7.50 8.55 10.45
C PHE A 113 -8.41 9.76 10.66
N GLN A 114 -8.75 10.07 11.91
CA GLN A 114 -9.52 11.27 12.23
C GLN A 114 -8.74 12.56 11.92
N GLN A 115 -7.43 12.56 12.12
CA GLN A 115 -6.56 13.69 11.82
C GLN A 115 -6.27 13.84 10.32
N ASP A 116 -5.96 12.73 9.64
CA ASP A 116 -5.66 12.73 8.22
C ASP A 116 -6.13 11.42 7.57
N ARG A 117 -7.14 11.52 6.70
CA ARG A 117 -7.67 10.36 5.96
C ARG A 117 -6.75 9.92 4.81
N PHE A 118 -5.81 10.78 4.40
CA PHE A 118 -4.89 10.58 3.29
C PHE A 118 -3.43 10.79 3.72
N PRO A 119 -2.94 10.01 4.70
CA PRO A 119 -1.57 10.16 5.20
C PRO A 119 -0.55 9.89 4.09
N GLY A 120 0.46 10.77 4.02
CA GLY A 120 1.63 10.62 3.16
C GLY A 120 2.53 9.45 3.57
N ILE A 121 3.59 9.18 2.80
CA ILE A 121 4.50 8.06 3.10
C ILE A 121 5.16 8.17 4.48
N ALA A 122 5.67 9.36 4.84
CA ALA A 122 6.34 9.58 6.13
C ALA A 122 5.41 9.28 7.32
N THR A 123 4.17 9.78 7.28
CA THR A 123 3.17 9.50 8.32
C THR A 123 2.85 8.01 8.41
N ARG A 124 2.75 7.30 7.27
CA ARG A 124 2.48 5.85 7.30
C ARG A 124 3.68 5.03 7.79
N GLU A 125 4.90 5.48 7.56
CA GLU A 125 6.11 4.87 8.12
C GLU A 125 6.22 5.08 9.63
N GLU A 126 5.84 6.26 10.13
CA GLU A 126 5.76 6.51 11.57
C GLU A 126 4.71 5.61 12.25
N LEU A 127 3.52 5.52 11.67
CA LEU A 127 2.49 4.59 12.14
C LEU A 127 2.97 3.13 12.08
N ALA A 128 3.83 2.77 11.13
CA ALA A 128 4.40 1.42 11.04
C ALA A 128 5.34 1.14 12.22
N ARG A 129 6.18 2.12 12.56
CA ARG A 129 7.08 2.08 13.70
C ARG A 129 6.31 1.94 15.02
N GLU A 130 5.25 2.72 15.20
CA GLU A 130 4.44 2.71 16.43
C GLU A 130 3.58 1.44 16.57
N THR A 131 2.97 0.96 15.48
CA THR A 131 2.06 -0.20 15.53
C THR A 131 2.78 -1.54 15.39
N GLY A 132 4.02 -1.55 14.91
CA GLY A 132 4.74 -2.77 14.50
C GLY A 132 4.15 -3.42 13.24
N LEU A 133 3.18 -2.78 12.58
CA LEU A 133 2.61 -3.28 11.33
C LEU A 133 3.44 -2.81 10.14
N PRO A 134 3.63 -3.62 9.09
CA PRO A 134 4.27 -3.15 7.87
C PRO A 134 3.55 -1.93 7.28
N GLU A 135 4.27 -0.94 6.76
CA GLU A 135 3.67 0.25 6.12
C GLU A 135 2.64 -0.13 5.05
N SER A 136 2.90 -1.20 4.29
CA SER A 136 1.96 -1.71 3.28
C SER A 136 0.61 -2.12 3.89
N ARG A 137 0.59 -2.62 5.14
CA ARG A 137 -0.65 -2.96 5.86
C ARG A 137 -1.40 -1.70 6.28
N ILE A 138 -0.69 -0.68 6.72
CA ILE A 138 -1.28 0.61 7.07
C ILE A 138 -1.89 1.27 5.83
N GLN A 139 -1.17 1.26 4.71
CA GLN A 139 -1.70 1.77 3.44
C GLN A 139 -3.02 1.08 3.05
N ILE A 140 -3.09 -0.26 3.14
CA ILE A 140 -4.30 -1.02 2.84
C ILE A 140 -5.40 -0.77 3.87
N TRP A 141 -5.06 -0.64 5.15
CA TRP A 141 -6.01 -0.32 6.21
C TRP A 141 -6.69 1.03 5.94
N PHE A 142 -5.93 2.07 5.58
CA PHE A 142 -6.47 3.39 5.25
C PHE A 142 -7.32 3.35 3.98
N GLN A 143 -6.93 2.59 2.95
CA GLN A 143 -7.76 2.38 1.75
C GLN A 143 -9.10 1.74 2.09
N ASN A 144 -9.08 0.63 2.83
CA ASN A 144 -10.29 -0.09 3.25
C ASN A 144 -11.18 0.77 4.16
N ARG A 145 -10.57 1.56 5.05
CA ARG A 145 -11.30 2.46 5.95
C ARG A 145 -11.99 3.58 5.17
N ARG A 146 -11.34 4.16 4.16
CA ARG A 146 -11.98 5.16 3.28
C ARG A 146 -13.12 4.57 2.46
N ALA A 147 -12.95 3.39 1.89
CA ALA A 147 -13.99 2.73 1.10
C ALA A 147 -15.27 2.44 1.90
N ARG A 148 -15.15 2.19 3.21
CA ARG A 148 -16.28 1.99 4.14
C ARG A 148 -16.92 3.30 4.65
N HIS A 149 -16.26 4.44 4.45
CA HIS A 149 -16.73 5.75 4.90
C HIS A 149 -16.58 6.81 3.80
N PRO A 150 -17.22 6.65 2.63
CA PRO A 150 -17.00 7.55 1.49
C PRO A 150 -17.38 9.02 1.75
N GLY A 151 -18.29 9.31 2.69
CA GLY A 151 -18.93 10.64 2.84
C GLY A 151 -18.35 11.65 3.86
N GLN A 152 -17.35 11.33 4.68
CA GLN A 152 -16.79 12.29 5.66
C GLN A 152 -15.52 13.02 5.17
N GLY A 153 -15.49 13.39 3.89
CA GLY A 153 -14.34 14.06 3.26
C GLY A 153 -14.67 15.51 2.97
N GLY A 154 -14.36 16.40 3.92
CA GLY A 154 -14.23 17.85 3.79
C GLY A 154 -14.96 18.55 2.64
N GLY A 155 -16.25 18.86 2.84
CA GLY A 155 -16.78 20.16 2.44
C GLY A 155 -16.56 21.09 3.64
N ALA A 156 -15.68 22.08 3.50
CA ALA A 156 -15.71 23.22 4.40
C ALA A 156 -17.06 23.93 4.19
N PRO A 157 -17.79 24.35 5.26
CA PRO A 157 -18.93 25.24 5.05
C PRO A 157 -18.38 26.55 4.46
N ALA A 158 -18.82 26.87 3.25
CA ALA A 158 -18.71 28.23 2.74
C ALA A 158 -19.53 29.09 3.69
N HIS A 159 -18.85 29.86 4.54
CA HIS A 159 -19.50 30.94 5.26
C HIS A 159 -19.99 31.98 4.24
N ALA A 160 -21.21 32.45 4.51
CA ALA A 160 -22.05 33.39 3.79
C ALA A 160 -21.33 34.52 3.02
#